data_AF-A0A9X1HFV9-F1
#
_entry.id   AF-A0A9X1HFV9-F1
#
_cell.length_a   1.000
_cell.length_b   1.000
_cell.length_c   1.000
_cell.angle_alpha   90.00
_cell.angle_beta   90.00
_cell.angle_gamma   90.00
#
_symmetry.space_group_name_H-M   'P 1'
#
loop_
_entity.id
_entity.type
_entity.pdbx_description
1 polymer ?
#
loop_
_entity_poly.entity_id
_entity_poly.type
_entity_poly.pdbx_seq_one_letter_code
_entity_poly.pdbx_strand_id
1 'polypeptide(L)' 'MNFLKIKTCWSNAEFIIIKICMATIYIFVGSYFHDFFQNYHWALIEIFAFTVIWFVYQWIKKMKSQKL' A
#
# COMPACT_ATOMS: atom_id res chain seq x y z
N MET A 1 8.78 -18.34 4.80
CA MET A 1 9.64 -17.13 4.67
C MET A 1 9.31 -16.24 5.85
N ASN A 2 10.31 -15.72 6.56
CA ASN A 2 10.04 -14.72 7.59
C ASN A 2 9.53 -13.45 6.90
N PHE A 3 8.28 -13.06 7.15
CA PHE A 3 7.62 -11.92 6.49
C PHE A 3 8.45 -10.62 6.64
N LEU A 4 9.10 -10.46 7.79
CA LEU A 4 9.95 -9.31 8.10
C LEU A 4 11.38 -9.38 7.54
N LYS A 5 11.78 -10.51 6.93
CA LYS A 5 13.13 -10.69 6.34
C LYS A 5 13.10 -10.79 4.81
N ILE A 6 11.98 -10.44 4.17
CA ILE A 6 11.87 -10.44 2.72
C ILE A 6 12.72 -9.29 2.17
N LYS A 7 13.81 -9.61 1.45
CA LYS A 7 14.56 -8.61 0.69
C LYS A 7 13.75 -8.29 -0.58
N THR A 8 13.05 -7.16 -0.58
CA THR A 8 12.58 -6.55 -1.82
C THR A 8 13.76 -6.03 -2.63
N CYS A 9 13.60 -5.80 -3.94
CA CYS A 9 14.67 -5.25 -4.79
C CYS A 9 15.24 -3.90 -4.29
N TRP A 10 14.52 -3.24 -3.38
CA TRP A 10 14.87 -1.97 -2.74
C TRP A 10 15.15 -2.21 -1.26
N SER A 11 16.17 -1.55 -0.72
CA SER A 11 16.39 -1.49 0.73
C SER A 11 15.29 -0.67 1.40
N ASN A 12 14.99 -0.96 2.68
CA ASN A 12 13.99 -0.20 3.44
C ASN A 12 14.29 1.31 3.48
N ALA A 13 15.56 1.69 3.42
CA ALA A 13 16.01 3.08 3.40
C ALA A 13 15.65 3.77 2.09
N GLU A 14 15.87 3.14 0.93
CA GLU A 14 15.49 3.72 -0.38
C GLU A 14 13.97 3.85 -0.51
N PHE A 15 13.22 2.94 0.12
CA PHE A 15 11.77 2.95 0.08
C PHE A 15 11.14 4.10 0.91
N ILE A 16 11.90 4.76 1.80
CA ILE A 16 11.39 5.85 2.64
C ILE A 16 11.01 7.09 1.81
N ILE A 17 11.79 7.39 0.77
CA ILE A 17 11.58 8.57 -0.09
C ILE A 17 10.24 8.41 -0.84
N ILE A 18 10.00 7.22 -1.38
CA ILE A 18 8.74 6.89 -2.08
C ILE A 18 7.56 6.95 -1.10
N LYS A 19 7.71 6.44 0.12
CA LYS A 19 6.67 6.53 1.17
C LYS A 19 6.31 7.97 1.50
N ILE A 20 7.30 8.84 1.66
CA ILE A 20 7.08 10.27 1.94
C ILE A 20 6.37 10.93 0.76
N CYS A 21 6.81 10.69 -0.48
CA CYS A 21 6.17 11.23 -1.68
C CYS A 21 4.68 10.85 -1.78
N MET A 22 4.35 9.57 -1.57
CA MET A 22 2.96 9.09 -1.56
C MET A 22 2.15 9.68 -0.40
N ALA A 23 2.74 9.77 0.80
CA ALA A 23 2.07 10.38 1.95
C ALA A 23 1.70 11.84 1.68
N THR A 24 2.60 12.62 1.07
CA THR A 24 2.35 14.03 0.76
C THR A 24 1.19 14.21 -0.21
N ILE A 25 1.11 13.41 -1.29
CA ILE A 25 0.00 13.53 -2.24
C ILE A 25 -1.33 13.07 -1.64
N TYR A 26 -1.33 12.05 -0.77
CA TYR A 26 -2.56 11.61 -0.09
C TYR A 26 -3.09 12.68 0.87
N ILE A 27 -2.21 13.32 1.64
CA ILE A 27 -2.59 14.43 2.54
C ILE A 27 -3.12 15.61 1.70
N PHE A 28 -2.44 15.95 0.61
CA PHE A 28 -2.86 17.03 -0.29
C PHE A 28 -4.25 16.75 -0.89
N VAL A 29 -4.50 15.56 -1.43
CA VAL A 29 -5.81 15.19 -1.97
C VAL A 29 -6.87 15.21 -0.86
N GLY A 30 -6.56 14.67 0.33
CA GLY A 30 -7.47 14.68 1.47
C GLY A 30 -7.82 16.09 1.97
N SER A 31 -6.91 17.07 1.85
CA SER A 31 -7.18 18.44 2.27
C SER A 31 -8.09 19.20 1.30
N TYR A 32 -8.09 18.84 0.01
CA TYR A 32 -8.96 19.48 -1.00
C TYR A 32 -10.34 18.81 -1.14
N PHE A 33 -10.43 17.50 -0.91
CA PHE A 33 -11.64 16.72 -1.13
C PHE A 33 -12.29 16.23 0.17
N HIS A 34 -12.12 16.96 1.28
CA HIS A 34 -12.53 16.53 2.62
C HIS A 34 -13.99 16.04 2.68
N ASP A 35 -14.92 16.77 2.08
CA ASP A 35 -16.34 16.43 2.07
C ASP A 35 -16.62 15.12 1.32
N PHE A 36 -15.89 14.85 0.22
CA PHE A 36 -15.99 13.59 -0.50
C PHE A 36 -15.53 12.43 0.40
N PHE A 37 -14.38 12.57 1.06
CA PHE A 37 -13.87 11.53 1.94
C PHE A 37 -14.78 11.29 3.15
N GLN A 38 -15.38 12.34 3.74
CA GLN A 38 -16.37 12.17 4.81
C GLN A 38 -17.61 11.40 4.35
N ASN A 39 -18.16 11.73 3.18
CA ASN A 39 -19.39 11.10 2.71
C ASN A 39 -19.20 9.65 2.25
N TYR A 40 -18.00 9.28 1.78
CA TYR A 40 -17.74 7.95 1.21
C TYR A 40 -16.72 7.10 2.00
N HIS A 41 -16.35 7.48 3.22
CA HIS A 41 -15.32 6.79 4.00
C HIS A 41 -15.56 5.29 4.14
N TRP A 42 -16.80 4.84 4.35
CA TRP A 42 -17.13 3.41 4.44
C TRP A 42 -16.82 2.66 3.14
N ALA A 43 -17.28 3.18 1.99
CA ALA A 43 -16.99 2.59 0.68
C ALA A 43 -15.48 2.58 0.39
N LEU A 44 -14.76 3.65 0.75
CA LEU A 44 -13.31 3.73 0.59
C LEU A 44 -12.57 2.71 1.46
N ILE A 45 -13.02 2.49 2.70
CA ILE A 45 -12.45 1.48 3.60
C ILE A 45 -12.67 0.07 3.06
N GLU A 46 -13.85 -0.23 2.51
CA GLU A 46 -14.13 -1.53 1.90
C GLU A 46 -13.21 -1.81 0.70
N ILE A 47 -13.07 -0.84 -0.20
CA ILE A 47 -12.15 -0.92 -1.34
C ILE A 47 -10.71 -1.08 -0.86
N PHE A 48 -10.30 -0.32 0.17
CA PHE A 48 -8.96 -0.43 0.74
C PHE A 48 -8.71 -1.81 1.34
N ALA A 49 -9.63 -2.34 2.15
CA ALA A 49 -9.49 -3.65 2.76
C ALA A 49 -9.38 -4.76 1.70
N PHE A 50 -10.26 -4.73 0.69
CA PHE A 50 -10.23 -5.70 -0.40
C PHE A 50 -8.91 -5.63 -1.18
N THR A 51 -8.45 -4.44 -1.53
CA THR A 51 -7.21 -4.24 -2.29
C THR A 51 -5.97 -4.62 -1.49
N VAL A 52 -5.93 -4.38 -0.17
CA VAL A 52 -4.84 -4.83 0.71
C VAL A 52 -4.75 -6.36 0.73
N ILE A 53 -5.89 -7.05 0.92
CA ILE A 53 -5.93 -8.52 0.92
C ILE A 53 -5.45 -9.06 -0.43
N TRP A 54 -5.97 -8.50 -1.53
CA TRP A 54 -5.57 -8.88 -2.89
C TRP A 54 -4.08 -8.65 -3.14
N PHE A 55 -3.55 -7.50 -2.74
CA PHE A 55 -2.14 -7.15 -2.89
C PHE A 55 -1.23 -8.12 -2.12
N VAL A 56 -1.56 -8.40 -0.85
CA VAL A 56 -0.79 -9.35 -0.03
C VAL A 56 -0.83 -10.74 -0.63
N TYR A 57 -1.98 -11.19 -1.13
CA TYR A 57 -2.11 -12.47 -1.83
C TYR A 57 -1.20 -12.55 -3.07
N GLN A 58 -1.25 -11.53 -3.95
CA GLN A 58 -0.41 -11.48 -5.16
C GLN A 58 1.08 -11.42 -4.82
N TRP A 59 1.46 -10.68 -3.78
CA TRP A 59 2.85 -10.61 -3.33
C TRP A 59 3.34 -11.97 -2.85
N ILE A 60 2.57 -12.67 -2.00
CA ILE A 60 2.93 -14.03 -1.54
C ILE A 60 3.04 -14.99 -2.74
N LYS A 61 2.10 -14.92 -3.69
CA LYS A 61 2.13 -15.74 -4.92
C LYS A 61 3.39 -15.48 -5.73
N LYS A 62 3.76 -14.21 -5.96
CA LYS A 62 4.97 -13.82 -6.70
C LYS A 62 6.25 -14.32 -6.02
N MET A 63 6.35 -14.19 -4.70
CA MET A 63 7.51 -14.67 -3.95
C MET A 63 7.67 -16.19 -4.01
N LYS A 64 6.56 -16.94 -4.00
CA LYS A 64 6.60 -18.40 -4.19
C LYS A 64 7.04 -18.78 -5.61
N SER A 65 6.63 -18.01 -6.61
CA SER A 65 6.99 -18.24 -8.02
C SER A 65 8.45 -17.91 -8.37
N GLN A 66 9.10 -17.00 -7.62
CA GLN A 66 10.52 -16.66 -7.80
C GLN A 66 11.49 -17.65 -7.15
N LYS A 67 11.00 -18.74 -6.55
CA LYS A 67 11.80 -19.76 -5.87
C LYS A 67 12.18 -20.94 -6.79
N LEU A 68 12.15 -20.73 -8.10
CA LEU A 68 12.61 -21.66 -9.16
C LEU A 68 13.93 -21.15 -9.74
#